data_AF-A0A368YR02-F1
#
_entry.id   AF-A0A368YR02-F1
#
_cell.length_a   1.000
_cell.length_b   1.000
_cell.length_c   1.000
_cell.angle_alpha   90.00
_cell.angle_beta   90.00
_cell.angle_gamma   90.00
#
_symmetry.space_group_name_H-M   'P 1'
#
loop_
_entity.id
_entity.type
_entity.pdbx_description
1 polymer ?
#
loop_
_entity_poly.entity_id
_entity_poly.type
_entity_poly.pdbx_seq_one_letter_code
_entity_poly.pdbx_strand_id
1 'polypeptide(L)'
;MREVAALELNHAPPKPVEEPAQPMLPHLIMPAHHDVRESDVIMRRLHGNLAAAAERGPADFEDLLLVPGVGARTVKALAMVAEVVHGAPCRFSDPARFSLAHGGKDRHPFPVPLKVYDETINVLKSAVRKGKLGREEELQALHRLDNQSRQLERYVTGPDLKEIIAGEFDQSASFGGRSVFGREPATEDESSDREVKTR
;
A
#
# COMPACT_ATOMS: atom_id res chain seq x y z
N MET A 1 54.52 24.27 28.38
CA MET A 1 53.80 25.32 27.62
C MET A 1 54.52 25.62 26.30
N ARG A 2 54.57 24.61 25.45
CA ARG A 2 54.95 24.57 24.03
C ARG A 2 54.20 23.33 23.52
N GLU A 3 53.71 23.35 22.29
CA GLU A 3 52.98 22.25 21.59
C GLU A 3 51.44 22.28 21.55
N VAL A 4 50.78 23.44 21.59
CA VAL A 4 49.34 23.50 21.20
C VAL A 4 49.04 24.56 20.11
N ALA A 5 50.04 25.27 19.62
CA ALA A 5 49.84 26.39 18.70
C ALA A 5 49.97 26.03 17.20
N ALA A 6 49.75 24.77 16.80
CA ALA A 6 50.05 24.31 15.43
C ALA A 6 48.92 23.53 14.73
N LEU A 7 47.65 23.68 15.15
CA LEU A 7 46.51 22.98 14.51
C LEU A 7 45.33 23.88 14.09
N GLU A 8 45.48 25.20 14.11
CA GLU A 8 44.39 26.15 13.87
C GLU A 8 44.57 26.98 12.59
N LEU A 9 45.10 26.39 11.50
CA LEU A 9 45.23 27.11 10.22
C LEU A 9 45.19 26.20 8.99
N ASN A 10 44.18 25.35 8.87
CA ASN A 10 43.83 24.71 7.58
C ASN A 10 42.34 24.29 7.51
N HIS A 11 41.43 25.15 7.99
CA HIS A 11 40.01 25.01 7.62
C HIS A 11 39.77 25.76 6.31
N ALA A 12 40.15 25.13 5.19
CA ALA A 12 39.60 25.54 3.91
C ALA A 12 38.06 25.41 4.00
N PRO A 13 37.29 26.38 3.50
CA PRO A 13 35.83 26.27 3.51
C PRO A 13 35.44 24.95 2.84
N PRO A 14 34.43 24.22 3.36
CA PRO A 14 33.96 23.03 2.70
C PRO A 14 33.63 23.40 1.25
N LYS A 15 34.29 22.72 0.29
CA LYS A 15 33.91 22.83 -1.12
C LYS A 15 32.39 22.61 -1.18
N PRO A 16 31.63 23.43 -1.94
CA PRO A 16 30.20 23.21 -2.11
C PRO A 16 30.03 21.75 -2.53
N VAL A 17 29.38 20.95 -1.68
CA VAL A 17 28.91 19.65 -2.09
C VAL A 17 27.90 19.98 -3.18
N GLU A 18 28.19 19.63 -4.42
CA GLU A 18 27.22 19.74 -5.50
C GLU A 18 26.00 18.95 -5.04
N GLU A 19 24.95 19.66 -4.61
CA GLU A 19 23.66 19.04 -4.32
C GLU A 19 23.31 18.25 -5.57
N PRO A 20 23.02 16.93 -5.46
CA PRO A 20 22.67 16.16 -6.64
C PRO A 20 21.51 16.89 -7.30
N ALA A 21 21.74 17.34 -8.54
CA ALA A 21 20.79 18.14 -9.28
C ALA A 21 19.45 17.41 -9.26
N GLN A 22 18.51 17.93 -8.47
CA GLN A 22 17.15 17.39 -8.46
C GLN A 22 16.67 17.52 -9.90
N PRO A 23 16.35 16.42 -10.59
CA PRO A 23 15.84 16.51 -11.95
C PRO A 23 14.62 17.43 -11.90
N MET A 24 14.54 18.40 -12.81
CA MET A 24 13.36 19.25 -12.96
C MET A 24 12.16 18.32 -13.13
N LEU A 25 11.36 18.20 -12.07
CA LEU A 25 10.17 17.35 -12.11
C LEU A 25 9.26 17.93 -13.19
N PRO A 26 8.71 17.10 -14.10
CA PRO A 26 7.67 17.56 -15.00
C PRO A 26 6.58 18.23 -14.15
N HIS A 27 6.19 19.46 -14.50
CA HIS A 27 5.25 20.28 -13.74
C HIS A 27 4.13 19.42 -13.14
N LEU A 28 4.18 19.23 -11.82
CA LEU A 28 3.24 18.38 -11.10
C LEU A 28 1.93 19.16 -10.93
N ILE A 29 1.00 18.96 -11.84
CA ILE A 29 -0.35 19.54 -11.78
C ILE A 29 -1.21 18.56 -10.99
N MET A 30 -1.50 18.90 -9.73
CA MET A 30 -2.41 18.14 -8.87
C MET A 30 -3.70 18.93 -8.62
N PRO A 31 -4.82 18.24 -8.40
CA PRO A 31 -6.05 18.89 -7.93
C PRO A 31 -5.82 19.62 -6.61
N ALA A 32 -6.64 20.65 -6.34
CA ALA A 32 -6.60 21.39 -5.06
C ALA A 32 -7.14 20.58 -3.86
N HIS A 33 -7.60 19.36 -4.09
CA HIS A 33 -8.20 18.49 -3.10
C HIS A 33 -7.36 17.22 -2.93
N HIS A 34 -7.40 16.64 -1.73
CA HIS A 34 -6.66 15.43 -1.38
C HIS A 34 -7.60 14.23 -1.14
N ASP A 35 -8.91 14.46 -1.02
CA ASP A 35 -9.89 13.39 -0.89
C ASP A 35 -9.99 12.59 -2.19
N VAL A 36 -10.13 11.27 -2.09
CA VAL A 36 -10.29 10.38 -3.24
C VAL A 36 -11.77 10.29 -3.58
N ARG A 37 -12.13 10.75 -4.77
CA ARG A 37 -13.52 10.77 -5.25
C ARG A 37 -13.73 9.69 -6.30
N GLU A 38 -15.00 9.37 -6.55
CA GLU A 38 -15.37 8.45 -7.63
C GLU A 38 -14.90 8.94 -9.00
N SER A 39 -14.81 10.25 -9.21
CA SER A 39 -14.26 10.83 -10.45
C SER A 39 -12.77 10.50 -10.67
N ASP A 40 -12.04 10.16 -9.60
CA ASP A 40 -10.61 9.91 -9.62
C ASP A 40 -10.29 8.41 -9.80
N VAL A 41 -11.33 7.57 -9.80
CA VAL A 41 -11.22 6.11 -9.78
C VAL A 41 -12.09 5.49 -10.88
N ILE A 42 -11.48 4.68 -11.73
CA ILE A 42 -12.22 3.86 -12.69
C ILE A 42 -12.77 2.64 -11.93
N MET A 43 -14.01 2.72 -11.46
CA MET A 43 -14.62 1.74 -10.54
C MET A 43 -14.56 0.29 -11.03
N ARG A 44 -14.78 0.03 -12.33
CA ARG A 44 -14.63 -1.31 -12.92
C ARG A 44 -13.26 -1.95 -12.66
N ARG A 45 -12.20 -1.14 -12.66
CA ARG A 45 -10.83 -1.62 -12.41
C ARG A 45 -10.65 -1.91 -10.93
N LEU A 46 -11.18 -1.05 -10.05
CA LEU A 46 -11.18 -1.30 -8.61
C LEU A 46 -11.90 -2.60 -8.26
N HIS A 47 -13.10 -2.80 -8.80
CA HIS A 47 -13.86 -4.02 -8.60
C HIS A 47 -13.12 -5.25 -9.14
N GLY A 48 -12.45 -5.13 -10.30
CA GLY A 48 -11.56 -6.17 -10.83
C GLY A 48 -10.47 -6.59 -9.84
N ASN A 49 -9.78 -5.62 -9.21
CA ASN A 49 -8.74 -5.91 -8.22
C ASN A 49 -9.30 -6.58 -6.97
N LEU A 50 -10.43 -6.07 -6.45
CA LEU A 50 -11.07 -6.62 -5.25
C LEU A 50 -11.61 -8.04 -5.49
N ALA A 51 -12.21 -8.27 -6.65
CA ALA A 51 -12.72 -9.58 -7.04
C ALA A 51 -11.57 -10.57 -7.31
N ALA A 52 -10.46 -10.12 -7.90
CA ALA A 52 -9.29 -10.96 -8.10
C ALA A 52 -8.71 -11.44 -6.77
N ALA A 53 -8.66 -10.55 -5.76
CA ALA A 53 -8.26 -10.92 -4.42
C ALA A 53 -9.23 -11.90 -3.75
N ALA A 54 -10.53 -11.84 -4.04
CA ALA A 54 -11.53 -12.75 -3.50
C ALA A 54 -11.54 -14.14 -4.18
N GLU A 55 -11.41 -14.18 -5.51
CA GLU A 55 -11.54 -15.41 -6.31
C GLU A 55 -10.21 -16.13 -6.53
N ARG A 56 -9.15 -15.39 -6.85
CA ARG A 56 -7.81 -15.93 -7.11
C ARG A 56 -6.95 -15.99 -5.87
N GLY A 57 -7.30 -15.18 -4.85
CA GLY A 57 -6.77 -15.28 -3.51
C GLY A 57 -6.62 -16.74 -3.14
N PRO A 58 -7.69 -17.54 -3.00
CA PRO A 58 -7.63 -18.93 -2.52
C PRO A 58 -6.86 -19.96 -3.36
N ALA A 59 -6.76 -19.82 -4.68
CA ALA A 59 -6.20 -20.85 -5.57
C ALA A 59 -4.69 -20.68 -5.83
N ASP A 60 -4.25 -19.43 -5.99
CA ASP A 60 -2.83 -19.08 -6.12
C ASP A 60 -2.21 -18.74 -4.75
N PHE A 61 -2.99 -18.92 -3.68
CA PHE A 61 -2.63 -18.54 -2.33
C PHE A 61 -1.62 -19.45 -1.69
N GLU A 62 -1.44 -20.71 -2.07
CA GLU A 62 -0.47 -21.56 -1.36
C GLU A 62 0.91 -20.87 -1.34
N ASP A 63 1.38 -20.35 -2.48
CA ASP A 63 2.68 -19.66 -2.57
C ASP A 63 2.75 -18.35 -1.77
N LEU A 64 1.65 -17.59 -1.68
CA LEU A 64 1.58 -16.30 -0.97
C LEU A 64 1.21 -16.43 0.52
N LEU A 65 0.39 -17.41 0.90
CA LEU A 65 -0.01 -17.76 2.27
C LEU A 65 1.06 -18.50 3.03
N LEU A 66 1.99 -19.16 2.33
CA LEU A 66 3.19 -19.70 2.97
C LEU A 66 4.01 -18.57 3.62
N VAL A 67 3.75 -17.30 3.29
CA VAL A 67 4.20 -16.16 4.08
C VAL A 67 3.25 -15.97 5.29
N PRO A 68 3.73 -16.21 6.52
CA PRO A 68 2.88 -16.03 7.71
C PRO A 68 2.37 -14.59 7.82
N GLY A 69 1.11 -14.44 8.19
CA GLY A 69 0.44 -13.14 8.38
C GLY A 69 -0.41 -12.69 7.20
N VAL A 70 -0.25 -13.25 5.99
CA VAL A 70 -1.03 -12.81 4.82
C VAL A 70 -2.51 -13.17 4.97
N GLY A 71 -3.35 -12.18 5.27
CA GLY A 71 -4.81 -12.32 5.34
C GLY A 71 -5.54 -11.79 4.10
N ALA A 72 -6.86 -11.98 4.05
CA ALA A 72 -7.73 -11.54 2.94
C ALA A 72 -7.55 -10.05 2.57
N ARG A 73 -7.38 -9.18 3.58
CA ARG A 73 -7.15 -7.74 3.36
C ARG A 73 -5.79 -7.44 2.71
N THR A 74 -4.78 -8.24 3.05
CA THR A 74 -3.44 -8.14 2.45
C THR A 74 -3.45 -8.61 1.00
N VAL A 75 -4.26 -9.61 0.65
CA VAL A 75 -4.48 -9.98 -0.77
C VAL A 75 -5.08 -8.83 -1.56
N LYS A 76 -6.08 -8.14 -1.00
CA LYS A 76 -6.68 -6.96 -1.64
C LYS A 76 -5.62 -5.89 -1.91
N ALA A 77 -4.73 -5.64 -0.95
CA ALA A 77 -3.61 -4.72 -1.15
C ALA A 77 -2.65 -5.22 -2.24
N LEU A 78 -2.27 -6.50 -2.20
CA LEU A 78 -1.38 -7.12 -3.19
C LEU A 78 -1.97 -7.11 -4.60
N ALA A 79 -3.29 -7.21 -4.77
CA ALA A 79 -3.93 -7.13 -6.09
C ALA A 79 -3.72 -5.75 -6.73
N MET A 80 -3.81 -4.68 -5.94
CA MET A 80 -3.51 -3.32 -6.40
C MET A 80 -2.01 -3.12 -6.62
N VAL A 81 -1.15 -3.63 -5.74
CA VAL A 81 0.31 -3.53 -5.90
C VAL A 81 0.79 -4.32 -7.12
N ALA A 82 0.25 -5.51 -7.38
CA ALA A 82 0.59 -6.32 -8.54
C ALA A 82 0.35 -5.56 -9.84
N GLU A 83 -0.72 -4.79 -9.90
CA GLU A 83 -1.00 -3.92 -11.04
C GLU A 83 -0.03 -2.73 -11.13
N VAL A 84 0.44 -2.17 -10.00
CA VAL A 84 1.51 -1.16 -10.04
C VAL A 84 2.80 -1.74 -10.62
N VAL A 85 3.11 -3.01 -10.32
CA VAL A 85 4.33 -3.68 -10.75
C VAL A 85 4.25 -4.20 -12.19
N HIS A 86 3.10 -4.75 -12.60
CA HIS A 86 2.92 -5.46 -13.87
C HIS A 86 1.96 -4.76 -14.86
N GLY A 87 1.33 -3.66 -14.44
CA GLY A 87 0.39 -2.86 -15.21
C GLY A 87 1.00 -2.23 -16.46
N ALA A 88 0.25 -2.25 -17.57
CA ALA A 88 0.60 -1.45 -18.75
C ALA A 88 0.45 0.06 -18.44
N PRO A 89 1.20 0.97 -19.10
CA PRO A 89 1.15 2.41 -18.82
C PRO A 89 -0.26 3.04 -18.83
N CYS A 90 -1.19 2.53 -19.64
CA CYS A 90 -2.58 3.01 -19.72
C CYS A 90 -3.44 2.70 -18.46
N ARG A 91 -2.91 1.89 -17.54
CA ARG A 91 -3.57 1.53 -16.27
C ARG A 91 -3.40 2.60 -15.19
N PHE A 92 -2.52 3.56 -15.41
CA PHE A 92 -2.20 4.64 -14.48
C PHE A 92 -2.95 5.94 -14.79
N SER A 93 -4.02 5.87 -15.59
CA SER A 93 -4.91 7.02 -15.86
C SER A 93 -5.72 7.45 -14.63
N ASP A 94 -5.91 6.55 -13.66
CA ASP A 94 -6.64 6.78 -12.42
C ASP A 94 -5.78 6.40 -11.19
N PRO A 95 -4.66 7.11 -10.96
CA PRO A 95 -3.66 6.72 -9.96
C PRO A 95 -4.18 6.78 -8.52
N ALA A 96 -5.23 7.57 -8.25
CA ALA A 96 -5.86 7.65 -6.94
C ALA A 96 -6.39 6.29 -6.46
N ARG A 97 -6.77 5.38 -7.38
CA ARG A 97 -7.22 4.03 -7.04
C ARG A 97 -6.21 3.25 -6.21
N PHE A 98 -4.91 3.40 -6.49
CA PHE A 98 -3.88 2.62 -5.77
C PHE A 98 -3.73 3.04 -4.30
N SER A 99 -4.23 4.22 -3.91
CA SER A 99 -4.30 4.61 -2.50
C SER A 99 -5.21 3.69 -1.68
N LEU A 100 -6.18 3.01 -2.29
CA LEU A 100 -7.05 2.03 -1.61
C LEU A 100 -6.28 0.78 -1.14
N ALA A 101 -5.04 0.57 -1.60
CA ALA A 101 -4.21 -0.52 -1.10
C ALA A 101 -3.83 -0.32 0.37
N HIS A 102 -3.45 0.91 0.74
CA HIS A 102 -2.81 1.23 2.02
C HIS A 102 -3.28 2.54 2.67
N GLY A 103 -4.34 3.16 2.15
CA GLY A 103 -4.90 4.40 2.69
C GLY A 103 -3.96 5.60 2.53
N GLY A 104 -4.18 6.60 3.36
CA GLY A 104 -3.43 7.86 3.39
C GLY A 104 -3.13 8.31 4.81
N LYS A 105 -2.01 9.02 4.96
CA LYS A 105 -1.55 9.56 6.25
C LYS A 105 -2.52 10.59 6.84
N ASP A 106 -3.33 11.22 6.00
CA ASP A 106 -4.35 12.22 6.32
C ASP A 106 -5.77 11.62 6.39
N ARG A 107 -5.87 10.28 6.41
CA ARG A 107 -7.12 9.51 6.38
C ARG A 107 -7.88 9.52 5.04
N HIS A 108 -7.26 9.94 3.95
CA HIS A 108 -7.87 9.86 2.62
C HIS A 108 -7.12 8.83 1.75
N PRO A 109 -7.78 7.77 1.25
CA PRO A 109 -9.20 7.45 1.41
C PRO A 109 -9.58 6.97 2.83
N PHE A 110 -8.64 6.37 3.56
CA PHE A 110 -8.80 5.92 4.95
C PHE A 110 -7.42 5.91 5.65
N PRO A 111 -7.33 5.74 6.98
CA PRO A 111 -6.06 5.75 7.72
C PRO A 111 -5.15 4.58 7.32
N VAL A 112 -3.83 4.75 7.42
CA VAL A 112 -2.89 3.72 6.97
C VAL A 112 -3.01 2.45 7.84
N PRO A 113 -3.37 1.28 7.28
CA PRO A 113 -3.51 0.03 8.02
C PRO A 113 -2.12 -0.62 8.20
N LEU A 114 -1.39 -0.22 9.25
CA LEU A 114 0.03 -0.56 9.41
C LEU A 114 0.31 -2.07 9.34
N LYS A 115 -0.55 -2.93 9.90
CA LYS A 115 -0.36 -4.39 9.86
C LYS A 115 -0.36 -4.92 8.43
N VAL A 116 -1.36 -4.51 7.64
CA VAL A 116 -1.52 -4.87 6.23
C VAL A 116 -0.36 -4.32 5.39
N TYR A 117 0.07 -3.09 5.70
CA TYR A 117 1.23 -2.46 5.05
C TYR A 117 2.50 -3.28 5.26
N ASP A 118 2.81 -3.62 6.51
CA ASP A 118 4.00 -4.41 6.86
C ASP A 118 3.98 -5.79 6.21
N GLU A 119 2.84 -6.47 6.21
CA GLU A 119 2.67 -7.76 5.53
C GLU A 119 2.89 -7.64 4.02
N THR A 120 2.34 -6.60 3.39
CA THR A 120 2.56 -6.33 1.97
C THR A 120 4.04 -6.14 1.66
N ILE A 121 4.75 -5.35 2.49
CA ILE A 121 6.20 -5.16 2.36
C ILE A 121 6.94 -6.50 2.51
N ASN A 122 6.55 -7.32 3.48
CA ASN A 122 7.21 -8.60 3.74
C ASN A 122 7.07 -9.58 2.58
N VAL A 123 5.88 -9.65 1.97
CA VAL A 123 5.64 -10.46 0.76
C VAL A 123 6.51 -9.96 -0.39
N LEU A 124 6.49 -8.67 -0.70
CA LEU A 124 7.30 -8.13 -1.80
C LEU A 124 8.80 -8.34 -1.58
N LYS A 125 9.30 -8.15 -0.35
CA LYS A 125 10.69 -8.43 0.01
C LYS A 125 11.02 -9.91 -0.18
N SER A 126 10.12 -10.81 0.21
CA SER A 126 10.29 -12.25 0.00
C SER A 126 10.37 -12.57 -1.50
N ALA A 127 9.43 -12.05 -2.29
CA ALA A 127 9.31 -12.35 -3.71
C ALA A 127 10.56 -11.90 -4.48
N VAL A 128 11.06 -10.69 -4.18
CA VAL A 128 12.29 -10.16 -4.78
C VAL A 128 13.52 -10.99 -4.37
N ARG A 129 13.65 -11.37 -3.09
CA ARG A 129 14.78 -12.20 -2.63
C ARG A 129 14.76 -13.58 -3.26
N LYS A 130 13.61 -14.25 -3.30
CA LYS A 130 13.45 -15.59 -3.87
C LYS A 130 13.64 -15.56 -5.39
N GLY A 131 13.09 -14.56 -6.07
CA GLY A 131 13.26 -14.38 -7.51
C GLY A 131 14.72 -14.21 -7.93
N LYS A 132 15.53 -13.47 -7.16
CA LYS A 132 16.99 -13.38 -7.38
C LYS A 132 17.72 -14.73 -7.25
N LEU A 133 17.09 -15.71 -6.62
CA LEU A 133 17.61 -17.08 -6.45
C LEU A 133 16.94 -18.06 -7.42
N GLY A 134 16.24 -17.58 -8.45
CA GLY A 134 15.53 -18.39 -9.45
C GLY A 134 14.22 -19.01 -8.94
N ARG A 135 13.76 -18.64 -7.74
CA ARG A 135 12.49 -19.10 -7.15
C ARG A 135 11.41 -18.04 -7.37
N GLU A 136 10.64 -18.20 -8.44
CA GLU A 136 9.74 -17.16 -8.94
C GLU A 136 8.27 -17.34 -8.53
N GLU A 137 7.95 -18.36 -7.72
CA GLU A 137 6.57 -18.70 -7.29
C GLU A 137 5.76 -17.46 -6.84
N GLU A 138 6.30 -16.69 -5.89
CA GLU A 138 5.63 -15.49 -5.35
C GLU A 138 5.51 -14.37 -6.41
N LEU A 139 6.50 -14.19 -7.28
CA LEU A 139 6.44 -13.19 -8.36
C LEU A 139 5.40 -13.58 -9.42
N GLN A 140 5.34 -14.86 -9.76
CA GLN A 140 4.35 -15.39 -10.68
C GLN A 140 2.95 -15.31 -10.08
N ALA A 141 2.80 -15.52 -8.77
CA ALA A 141 1.52 -15.33 -8.08
C ALA A 141 1.02 -13.88 -8.17
N LEU A 142 1.90 -12.89 -7.95
CA LEU A 142 1.56 -11.47 -8.15
C LEU A 142 1.15 -11.19 -9.61
N HIS A 143 1.88 -11.71 -10.58
CA HIS A 143 1.53 -11.55 -12.00
C HIS A 143 0.18 -12.19 -12.36
N ARG A 144 -0.13 -13.38 -11.81
CA ARG A 144 -1.43 -14.04 -11.99
C ARG A 144 -2.58 -13.23 -11.37
N LEU A 145 -2.34 -12.58 -10.23
CA LEU A 145 -3.32 -11.72 -9.57
C LEU A 145 -3.70 -10.51 -10.43
N ASP A 146 -2.72 -9.83 -11.03
CA ASP A 146 -2.97 -8.74 -12.00
C ASP A 146 -3.71 -9.25 -13.26
N ASN A 147 -3.30 -10.40 -13.81
CA ASN A 147 -4.01 -11.00 -14.95
C ASN A 147 -5.48 -11.32 -14.64
N GLN A 148 -5.76 -11.86 -13.45
CA GLN A 148 -7.13 -12.12 -13.02
C GLN A 148 -7.93 -10.83 -12.88
N SER A 149 -7.34 -9.77 -12.29
CA SER A 149 -8.02 -8.47 -12.18
C SER A 149 -8.48 -7.97 -13.56
N ARG A 150 -7.60 -8.04 -14.56
CA ARG A 150 -7.91 -7.64 -15.94
C ARG A 150 -9.01 -8.50 -16.58
N GLN A 151 -9.09 -9.78 -16.22
CA GLN A 151 -10.14 -10.68 -16.69
C GLN A 151 -11.49 -10.31 -16.04
N LEU A 152 -11.51 -10.10 -14.73
CA LEU A 152 -12.71 -9.81 -13.95
C LEU A 152 -13.29 -8.42 -14.21
N GLU A 153 -12.44 -7.42 -14.46
CA GLU A 153 -12.84 -6.05 -14.79
C GLU A 153 -13.88 -5.96 -15.92
N ARG A 154 -13.96 -6.97 -16.81
CA ARG A 154 -14.88 -6.97 -17.95
C ARG A 154 -16.34 -7.10 -17.54
N TYR A 155 -16.63 -7.76 -16.42
CA TYR A 155 -18.00 -8.13 -16.03
C TYR A 155 -18.29 -7.93 -14.56
N VAL A 156 -17.28 -7.81 -13.70
CA VAL A 156 -17.51 -7.70 -12.27
C VAL A 156 -18.06 -6.31 -11.91
N THR A 157 -19.00 -6.32 -10.98
CA THR A 157 -19.56 -5.13 -10.34
C THR A 157 -19.34 -5.26 -8.85
N GLY A 158 -19.53 -4.17 -8.12
CA GLY A 158 -19.27 -4.15 -6.69
C GLY A 158 -19.84 -2.91 -6.02
N PRO A 159 -19.58 -2.78 -4.70
CA PRO A 159 -20.02 -1.63 -3.91
C PRO A 159 -19.50 -0.31 -4.47
N ASP A 160 -20.17 0.78 -4.11
CA ASP A 160 -19.68 2.11 -4.47
C ASP A 160 -18.39 2.46 -3.70
N LEU A 161 -17.74 3.57 -4.08
CA LEU A 161 -16.47 3.94 -3.45
C LEU A 161 -16.66 4.28 -1.96
N LYS A 162 -17.80 4.87 -1.59
CA LYS A 162 -18.08 5.28 -0.21
C LYS A 162 -18.27 4.08 0.69
N GLU A 163 -18.98 3.04 0.23
CA GLU A 163 -19.15 1.77 0.92
C GLU A 163 -17.82 1.06 1.14
N ILE A 164 -16.95 1.04 0.12
CA ILE A 164 -15.60 0.48 0.25
C ILE A 164 -14.80 1.24 1.32
N ILE A 165 -14.81 2.58 1.26
CA ILE A 165 -14.09 3.43 2.21
C ILE A 165 -14.64 3.27 3.63
N ALA A 166 -15.96 3.22 3.80
CA ALA A 166 -16.60 3.03 5.09
C ALA A 166 -16.15 1.71 5.75
N GLY A 167 -16.13 0.61 4.99
CA GLY A 167 -15.65 -0.67 5.50
C GLY A 167 -14.17 -0.66 5.92
N GLU A 168 -13.33 0.16 5.27
CA GLU A 168 -11.92 0.33 5.67
C GLU A 168 -11.79 1.16 6.96
N PHE A 169 -12.65 2.15 7.17
CA PHE A 169 -12.73 2.88 8.43
C PHE A 169 -13.18 1.97 9.59
N ASP A 170 -14.23 1.16 9.37
CA ASP A 170 -14.78 0.26 10.39
C ASP A 170 -13.73 -0.75 10.89
N GLN A 171 -12.84 -1.20 10.00
CA GLN A 171 -11.80 -2.18 10.33
C GLN A 171 -10.46 -1.55 10.71
N SER A 172 -10.35 -0.22 10.66
CA SER A 172 -9.07 0.50 10.74
C SER A 172 -8.30 0.17 12.02
N ALA A 173 -8.97 0.17 13.18
CA ALA A 173 -8.34 -0.17 14.45
C ALA A 173 -7.77 -1.59 14.47
N SER A 174 -8.51 -2.56 13.92
CA SER A 174 -8.09 -3.97 13.85
C SER A 174 -6.79 -4.13 13.04
N PHE A 175 -6.58 -3.30 12.02
CA PHE A 175 -5.37 -3.30 11.18
C PHE A 175 -4.27 -2.33 11.65
N GLY A 176 -4.42 -1.72 12.83
CA GLY A 176 -3.45 -0.77 13.35
C GLY A 176 -3.46 0.57 12.62
N GLY A 177 -4.65 1.04 12.25
CA GLY A 177 -4.92 2.30 11.58
C GLY A 177 -4.13 3.46 12.17
N ARG A 178 -3.38 4.14 11.31
CA ARG A 178 -2.52 5.26 11.69
C ARG A 178 -2.68 6.42 10.73
N SER A 179 -2.79 7.61 11.31
CA SER A 179 -2.79 8.88 10.59
C SER A 179 -1.93 9.91 11.31
N VAL A 180 -1.79 11.09 10.71
CA VAL A 180 -1.18 12.27 11.35
C VAL A 180 -1.92 12.70 12.62
N PHE A 181 -3.18 12.28 12.77
CA PHE A 181 -4.01 12.56 13.94
C PHE A 181 -3.81 11.54 15.07
N GLY A 182 -3.04 10.48 14.85
CA GLY A 182 -2.74 9.45 15.85
C GLY A 182 -3.16 8.05 15.41
N ARG A 183 -3.40 7.19 16.41
CA ARG A 183 -3.95 5.84 16.20
C ARG A 183 -5.46 5.93 16.13
N GLU A 184 -6.06 5.13 15.27
CA GLU A 184 -7.51 5.08 15.15
C GLU A 184 -8.14 4.37 16.36
N PRO A 185 -9.25 4.90 16.90
CA PRO A 185 -9.93 4.30 18.04
C PRO A 185 -10.58 2.96 17.62
N ALA A 186 -10.63 2.00 18.56
CA ALA A 186 -11.44 0.80 18.37
C ALA A 186 -12.91 1.19 18.23
N THR A 187 -13.62 0.57 17.30
CA THR A 187 -15.07 0.73 17.15
C THR A 187 -15.78 0.23 18.41
N GLU A 188 -16.86 0.90 18.81
CA GLU A 188 -17.55 0.66 20.09
C GLU A 188 -18.03 -0.79 20.26
N ASP A 189 -18.27 -1.53 19.17
CA ASP A 189 -18.69 -2.93 19.18
C ASP A 189 -17.65 -3.88 19.80
N GLU A 190 -16.34 -3.61 19.68
CA GLU A 190 -15.29 -4.44 20.31
C GLU A 190 -15.17 -4.22 21.83
N SER A 191 -15.73 -3.13 22.36
CA SER A 191 -15.68 -2.84 23.80
C SER A 191 -16.67 -3.70 24.59
N SER A 192 -17.79 -4.07 23.97
CA SER A 192 -18.85 -4.88 24.59
C SER A 192 -18.47 -6.36 24.76
N ASP A 193 -17.67 -6.92 23.84
CA ASP A 193 -17.28 -8.34 23.86
C ASP A 193 -16.15 -8.65 24.86
N ARG A 194 -15.41 -7.63 25.32
CA ARG A 194 -14.36 -7.79 26.34
C ARG A 194 -14.90 -7.80 27.77
N GLU A 195 -16.02 -7.14 28.04
CA GLU A 195 -16.63 -7.14 29.38
C GLU A 195 -17.37 -8.44 29.72
N VAL A 196 -17.87 -9.18 28.71
CA VAL A 196 -18.64 -10.41 28.95
C VAL A 196 -17.75 -11.61 29.30
N LYS A 197 -16.47 -11.60 28.91
CA LYS A 197 -15.55 -12.76 29.09
C LYS A 197 -14.82 -12.81 30.44
N THR A 198 -15.15 -11.92 31.38
CA THR A 198 -14.47 -11.83 32.69
C THR A 198 -15.42 -12.12 33.88
N ARG A 199 -16.48 -12.91 33.67
CA ARG A 199 -17.35 -13.40 34.75
C ARG A 199 -17.45 -14.91 34.77
#